data_AF-A0A2Z3H1Z2-F1
#
_entry.id   AF-A0A2Z3H1Z2-F1
#
_cell.length_a   1.000
_cell.length_b   1.000
_cell.length_c   1.000
_cell.angle_alpha   90.00
_cell.angle_beta   90.00
_cell.angle_gamma   90.00
#
_symmetry.space_group_name_H-M   'P 1'
#
loop_
_entity.id
_entity.type
_entity.pdbx_description
1 polymer ?
#
loop_
_entity_poly.entity_id
_entity_poly.type
_entity_poly.pdbx_seq_one_letter_code
_entity_poly.pdbx_strand_id
1 'polypeptide(L)'
;MSEDKTNSKAKRAPRVNRADKPAAATGAKAKSVATAGAGGPSASRLIDQRISDLGGWRGEALARVRALILQADPQVTEEWKWNNPVWSHHGIVCTGEAYTKAVKLTFARGASVPDPSRLFNSSLEGNTRRAIDIHEGEEVDGDAFKALVAAAIAQNLTSVKKARSGAHEVGPVKLLSGGNPQIAKGDGDAPVQAYIAAMPGWKHDIGRWIDALVVRAVPGVCKAVKWNSPFYGVAGRGWFLSVHCLTKYVKVTFFRGLSLQPVPSGGTPKSKDARWIDIYEGDALDEAQMTAWVEQAAALPGWAP
;
A
#
# COMPACT_ATOMS: atom_id res chain seq x y z
N MET A 1 26.48 52.59 75.99
CA MET A 1 26.60 51.49 74.99
C MET A 1 25.29 51.43 74.22
N SER A 2 25.39 51.39 72.90
CA SER A 2 24.42 51.93 71.93
C SER A 2 23.16 51.08 71.65
N GLU A 3 22.05 51.82 71.50
CA GLU A 3 20.91 51.74 70.57
C GLU A 3 20.54 50.47 69.72
N ASP A 4 19.26 50.10 69.88
CA ASP A 4 18.15 50.11 68.86
C ASP A 4 17.69 48.82 68.12
N LYS A 5 16.35 48.73 68.02
CA LYS A 5 15.48 48.09 67.02
C LYS A 5 15.58 46.58 66.69
N THR A 6 14.47 45.84 66.85
CA THR A 6 13.49 45.58 65.76
C THR A 6 12.41 44.55 66.13
N ASN A 7 11.32 44.67 65.39
CA ASN A 7 9.99 44.08 65.44
C ASN A 7 9.88 42.73 64.69
N SER A 8 9.09 41.76 65.20
CA SER A 8 8.33 40.82 64.35
C SER A 8 7.20 40.15 65.15
N LYS A 9 5.93 40.49 64.82
CA LYS A 9 4.72 39.80 65.26
C LYS A 9 4.00 39.22 64.03
N ALA A 10 3.86 37.90 64.00
CA ALA A 10 3.05 37.17 63.03
C ALA A 10 1.55 37.48 63.22
N LYS A 11 0.85 37.77 62.12
CA LYS A 11 -0.61 38.01 62.07
C LYS A 11 -1.29 37.03 61.10
N ARG A 12 -2.37 36.43 61.62
CA ARG A 12 -3.65 36.02 61.01
C ARG A 12 -3.72 35.70 59.50
N ALA A 13 -4.29 34.54 59.21
CA ALA A 13 -4.87 34.16 57.92
C ALA A 13 -6.14 34.96 57.57
N PRO A 14 -6.39 35.20 56.27
CA PRO A 14 -7.75 35.36 55.78
C PRO A 14 -8.07 34.59 54.47
N ARG A 15 -9.33 34.16 54.40
CA ARG A 15 -10.27 33.99 53.27
C ARG A 15 -9.80 33.69 51.84
N VAL A 16 -10.45 32.66 51.30
CA VAL A 16 -10.62 32.26 49.90
C VAL A 16 -11.19 33.39 49.03
N ASN A 17 -10.64 33.57 47.82
CA ASN A 17 -11.35 34.09 46.65
C ASN A 17 -10.75 33.54 45.34
N ARG A 18 -11.64 33.37 44.36
CA ARG A 18 -11.44 32.89 42.97
C ARG A 18 -10.33 33.63 42.22
N ALA A 19 -9.54 32.90 41.43
CA ALA A 19 -9.59 32.82 39.96
C ALA A 19 -8.31 32.17 39.44
N ASP A 20 -8.46 31.39 38.37
CA ASP A 20 -7.54 31.24 37.23
C ASP A 20 -7.36 29.79 36.78
N LYS A 21 -7.82 29.58 35.55
CA LYS A 21 -7.70 28.40 34.72
C LYS A 21 -6.27 28.36 34.15
N PRO A 22 -5.66 27.18 34.02
CA PRO A 22 -4.78 26.98 32.88
C PRO A 22 -5.13 25.74 32.05
N ALA A 23 -4.58 25.78 30.85
CA ALA A 23 -4.95 25.06 29.66
C ALA A 23 -4.40 23.62 29.59
N ALA A 24 -4.86 22.94 28.54
CA ALA A 24 -4.64 21.55 28.17
C ALA A 24 -3.17 21.09 28.16
N ALA A 25 -2.95 19.84 28.58
CA ALA A 25 -1.83 19.03 28.17
C ALA A 25 -2.31 17.64 27.73
N THR A 26 -2.04 17.35 26.47
CA THR A 26 -2.28 16.12 25.71
C THR A 26 -1.56 14.92 26.32
N GLY A 27 -2.31 13.87 26.68
CA GLY A 27 -1.76 12.58 27.08
C GLY A 27 -1.31 11.76 25.87
N ALA A 28 0.00 11.53 25.76
CA ALA A 28 0.60 10.63 24.78
C ALA A 28 0.25 9.18 25.11
N LYS A 29 -0.41 8.47 24.18
CA LYS A 29 -0.59 7.01 24.26
C LYS A 29 0.70 6.31 23.82
N ALA A 30 1.23 5.48 24.72
CA ALA A 30 2.34 4.57 24.47
C ALA A 30 2.01 3.62 23.30
N LYS A 31 2.95 3.51 22.35
CA LYS A 31 2.91 2.53 21.26
C LYS A 31 3.51 1.22 21.76
N SER A 32 2.71 0.17 21.87
CA SER A 32 3.22 -1.19 21.97
C SER A 32 3.65 -1.67 20.58
N VAL A 33 4.87 -2.17 20.51
CA VAL A 33 5.50 -2.82 19.36
C VAL A 33 5.19 -4.33 19.45
N ALA A 34 4.84 -4.95 18.33
CA ALA A 34 5.02 -6.39 18.13
C ALA A 34 5.46 -6.65 16.68
N THR A 35 6.59 -7.34 16.55
CA THR A 35 7.28 -7.85 15.37
C THR A 35 6.74 -9.22 14.94
N ALA A 36 6.91 -9.60 13.66
CA ALA A 36 7.38 -10.95 13.25
C ALA A 36 7.59 -11.05 11.73
N GLY A 37 8.81 -11.41 11.31
CA GLY A 37 9.07 -12.16 10.08
C GLY A 37 9.03 -13.66 10.39
N ALA A 38 8.50 -14.44 9.43
CA ALA A 38 8.23 -15.88 9.47
C ALA A 38 7.28 -16.35 10.59
N GLY A 39 5.98 -16.45 10.27
CA GLY A 39 4.96 -17.02 11.17
C GLY A 39 3.78 -16.11 11.50
N GLY A 40 3.59 -14.99 10.79
CA GLY A 40 2.36 -14.21 10.90
C GLY A 40 1.14 -15.07 10.50
N PRO A 41 -0.02 -14.94 11.17
CA PRO A 41 -1.23 -15.62 10.73
C PRO A 41 -1.49 -15.28 9.25
N SER A 42 -1.73 -16.29 8.42
CA SER A 42 -2.18 -16.08 7.04
C SER A 42 -3.39 -15.14 7.05
N ALA A 43 -3.64 -14.43 5.95
CA ALA A 43 -4.82 -13.55 5.85
C ALA A 43 -6.10 -14.29 6.27
N SER A 44 -6.23 -15.56 5.88
CA SER A 44 -7.30 -16.46 6.31
C SER A 44 -7.41 -16.58 7.84
N ARG A 45 -6.29 -16.78 8.56
CA ARG A 45 -6.27 -16.84 10.03
C ARG A 45 -6.61 -15.49 10.68
N LEU A 46 -6.21 -14.37 10.08
CA LEU A 46 -6.60 -13.04 10.56
C LEU A 46 -8.11 -12.81 10.38
N ILE A 47 -8.69 -13.30 9.29
CA ILE A 47 -10.13 -13.26 9.06
C ILE A 47 -10.85 -14.19 10.04
N ASP A 48 -10.35 -15.40 10.30
CA ASP A 48 -10.88 -16.32 11.33
C ASP A 48 -10.90 -15.64 12.70
N GLN A 49 -9.77 -15.03 13.10
CA GLN A 49 -9.66 -14.30 14.36
C GLN A 49 -10.66 -13.13 14.40
N ARG A 50 -10.77 -12.36 13.31
CA ARG A 50 -11.71 -11.23 13.24
C ARG A 50 -13.16 -11.67 13.38
N ILE A 51 -13.54 -12.78 12.75
CA ILE A 51 -14.88 -13.38 12.88
C ILE A 51 -15.13 -13.77 14.33
N SER A 52 -14.17 -14.46 14.96
CA SER A 52 -14.24 -14.86 16.38
C SER A 52 -14.36 -13.65 17.31
N ASP A 53 -13.55 -12.60 17.10
CA ASP A 53 -13.51 -11.40 17.93
C ASP A 53 -14.79 -10.56 17.81
N LEU A 54 -15.40 -10.54 16.62
CA LEU A 54 -16.66 -9.83 16.41
C LEU A 54 -17.81 -10.48 17.17
N GLY A 55 -17.86 -11.83 17.15
CA GLY A 55 -18.94 -12.61 17.73
C GLY A 55 -20.33 -12.22 17.21
N GLY A 56 -21.36 -12.87 17.77
CA GLY A 56 -22.76 -12.60 17.47
C GLY A 56 -23.08 -12.51 15.97
N TRP A 57 -24.09 -11.72 15.63
CA TRP A 57 -24.57 -11.64 14.25
C TRP A 57 -23.54 -11.10 13.26
N ARG A 58 -22.59 -10.24 13.69
CA ARG A 58 -21.57 -9.65 12.80
C ARG A 58 -20.48 -10.65 12.43
N GLY A 59 -20.02 -11.44 13.41
CA GLY A 59 -19.10 -12.53 13.16
C GLY A 59 -19.73 -13.56 12.21
N GLU A 60 -20.97 -13.94 12.49
CA GLU A 60 -21.71 -14.87 11.62
C GLU A 60 -21.96 -14.33 10.20
N ALA A 61 -22.38 -13.07 10.07
CA ALA A 61 -22.57 -12.44 8.76
C ALA A 61 -21.26 -12.38 7.97
N LEU A 62 -20.15 -12.01 8.61
CA LEU A 62 -18.83 -11.97 7.99
C LEU A 62 -18.35 -13.37 7.58
N ALA A 63 -18.61 -14.39 8.40
CA ALA A 63 -18.30 -15.79 8.06
C ALA A 63 -19.12 -16.29 6.86
N ARG A 64 -20.41 -15.97 6.82
CA ARG A 64 -21.31 -16.33 5.71
C ARG A 64 -20.86 -15.71 4.39
N VAL A 65 -20.60 -14.40 4.36
CA VAL A 65 -20.17 -13.73 3.12
C VAL A 65 -18.80 -14.22 2.66
N ARG A 66 -17.87 -14.50 3.58
CA ARG A 66 -16.58 -15.12 3.25
C ARG A 66 -16.77 -16.46 2.56
N ALA A 67 -17.60 -17.34 3.13
CA ALA A 67 -17.89 -18.64 2.54
C ALA A 67 -18.50 -18.51 1.14
N LEU A 68 -19.45 -17.60 0.96
CA LEU A 68 -20.07 -17.36 -0.35
C LEU A 68 -19.07 -16.80 -1.37
N ILE A 69 -18.16 -15.91 -0.98
CA ILE A 69 -17.11 -15.38 -1.86
C ILE A 69 -16.20 -16.51 -2.36
N LEU A 70 -15.74 -17.38 -1.46
CA LEU A 70 -14.87 -18.51 -1.82
C LEU A 70 -15.61 -19.58 -2.65
N GLN A 71 -16.93 -19.73 -2.46
CA GLN A 71 -17.75 -20.59 -3.30
C GLN A 71 -18.01 -20.01 -4.69
N ALA A 72 -18.11 -18.68 -4.81
CA ALA A 72 -18.30 -18.01 -6.09
C ALA A 72 -17.10 -18.22 -7.03
N ASP A 73 -15.88 -18.21 -6.46
CA ASP A 73 -14.65 -18.52 -7.19
C ASP A 73 -13.55 -19.02 -6.23
N PRO A 74 -13.14 -20.30 -6.31
CA PRO A 74 -12.07 -20.86 -5.48
C PRO A 74 -10.69 -20.22 -5.67
N GLN A 75 -10.48 -19.45 -6.74
CA GLN A 75 -9.21 -18.75 -7.00
C GLN A 75 -9.12 -17.40 -6.30
N VAL A 76 -10.18 -16.94 -5.63
CA VAL A 76 -10.16 -15.69 -4.88
C VAL A 76 -9.09 -15.75 -3.79
N THR A 77 -8.24 -14.73 -3.77
CA THR A 77 -7.21 -14.57 -2.75
C THR A 77 -7.77 -13.79 -1.57
N GLU A 78 -7.60 -14.34 -0.37
CA GLU A 78 -7.89 -13.64 0.87
C GLU A 78 -6.68 -12.78 1.28
N GLU A 79 -6.96 -11.52 1.61
CA GLU A 79 -5.96 -10.54 2.00
C GLU A 79 -6.39 -9.81 3.28
N TRP A 80 -5.41 -9.26 3.99
CA TRP A 80 -5.65 -8.40 5.16
C TRP A 80 -5.08 -7.00 4.90
N LYS A 81 -5.96 -6.03 4.69
CA LYS A 81 -5.59 -4.66 4.33
C LYS A 81 -6.39 -3.68 5.16
N TRP A 82 -5.73 -2.61 5.61
CA TRP A 82 -6.37 -1.53 6.40
C TRP A 82 -7.17 -2.04 7.60
N ASN A 83 -6.67 -3.08 8.25
CA ASN A 83 -7.31 -3.74 9.39
C ASN A 83 -8.68 -4.39 9.09
N ASN A 84 -8.92 -4.77 7.82
CA ASN A 84 -10.12 -5.47 7.39
C ASN A 84 -9.78 -6.62 6.44
N PRO A 85 -10.65 -7.66 6.39
CA PRO A 85 -10.71 -8.62 5.29
C PRO A 85 -10.82 -7.92 3.94
N VAL A 86 -10.06 -8.39 2.95
CA VAL A 86 -10.18 -7.99 1.54
C VAL A 86 -10.08 -9.24 0.67
N TRP A 87 -10.95 -9.34 -0.33
CA TRP A 87 -10.91 -10.42 -1.32
C TRP A 87 -10.53 -9.87 -2.68
N SER A 88 -9.64 -10.57 -3.38
CA SER A 88 -9.14 -10.16 -4.69
C SER A 88 -9.05 -11.30 -5.68
N HIS A 89 -9.31 -10.97 -6.96
CA HIS A 89 -9.05 -11.82 -8.11
C HIS A 89 -8.88 -10.92 -9.34
N HIS A 90 -7.66 -10.88 -9.88
CA HIS A 90 -7.24 -9.90 -10.89
C HIS A 90 -7.48 -8.41 -10.52
N GLY A 91 -7.55 -8.12 -9.22
CA GLY A 91 -7.90 -6.82 -8.65
C GLY A 91 -8.77 -7.00 -7.40
N ILE A 92 -8.95 -5.94 -6.61
CA ILE A 92 -9.81 -6.00 -5.42
C ILE A 92 -11.26 -6.22 -5.88
N VAL A 93 -11.88 -7.27 -5.37
CA VAL A 93 -13.31 -7.55 -5.56
C VAL A 93 -14.10 -6.72 -4.54
N CYS A 94 -13.93 -7.01 -3.26
CA CYS A 94 -14.57 -6.27 -2.18
C CYS A 94 -13.78 -6.30 -0.86
N THR A 95 -14.12 -5.38 0.04
CA THR A 95 -13.71 -5.37 1.46
C THR A 95 -14.76 -6.05 2.33
N GLY A 96 -14.38 -6.48 3.55
CA GLY A 96 -15.27 -7.06 4.57
C GLY A 96 -15.25 -6.27 5.87
N GLU A 97 -15.88 -5.11 5.91
CA GLU A 97 -15.78 -4.16 7.01
C GLU A 97 -16.89 -4.39 8.04
N ALA A 98 -16.57 -4.39 9.34
CA ALA A 98 -17.57 -4.57 10.41
C ALA A 98 -17.73 -3.29 11.23
N TYR A 99 -18.95 -2.76 11.24
CA TYR A 99 -19.36 -1.58 11.99
C TYR A 99 -20.32 -1.94 13.14
N THR A 100 -20.72 -0.95 13.92
CA THR A 100 -21.67 -1.15 15.02
C THR A 100 -23.03 -1.66 14.52
N LYS A 101 -23.50 -1.18 13.37
CA LYS A 101 -24.84 -1.45 12.85
C LYS A 101 -24.89 -2.26 11.56
N ALA A 102 -23.74 -2.54 10.93
CA ALA A 102 -23.68 -3.20 9.63
C ALA A 102 -22.38 -3.98 9.46
N VAL A 103 -22.43 -5.07 8.72
CA VAL A 103 -21.26 -5.63 8.00
C VAL A 103 -21.32 -5.10 6.58
N LYS A 104 -20.35 -4.25 6.22
CA LYS A 104 -20.27 -3.56 4.92
C LYS A 104 -19.32 -4.28 3.99
N LEU A 105 -19.82 -4.61 2.80
CA LEU A 105 -19.02 -5.08 1.67
C LEU A 105 -18.87 -3.99 0.63
N THR A 106 -17.70 -3.35 0.55
CA THR A 106 -17.45 -2.32 -0.46
C THR A 106 -16.82 -2.94 -1.69
N PHE A 107 -17.54 -2.93 -2.83
CA PHE A 107 -17.01 -3.44 -4.10
C PHE A 107 -16.20 -2.35 -4.81
N ALA A 108 -14.92 -2.64 -5.08
CA ALA A 108 -13.95 -1.63 -5.53
C ALA A 108 -14.32 -0.98 -6.86
N ARG A 109 -15.03 -1.72 -7.73
CA ARG A 109 -15.58 -1.24 -9.00
C ARG A 109 -17.08 -1.46 -9.09
N GLY A 110 -17.76 -1.42 -7.94
CA GLY A 110 -19.19 -1.73 -7.80
C GLY A 110 -20.09 -0.96 -8.75
N ALA A 111 -19.77 0.28 -9.13
CA ALA A 111 -20.56 1.07 -10.09
C ALA A 111 -20.63 0.44 -11.49
N SER A 112 -19.65 -0.38 -11.87
CA SER A 112 -19.58 -1.08 -13.16
C SER A 112 -20.03 -2.53 -13.10
N VAL A 113 -20.41 -3.06 -11.94
CA VAL A 113 -20.84 -4.46 -11.75
C VAL A 113 -22.35 -4.56 -11.99
N PRO A 114 -22.84 -5.39 -12.93
CA PRO A 114 -24.27 -5.63 -13.06
C PRO A 114 -24.86 -6.17 -11.75
N ASP A 115 -25.99 -5.61 -11.31
CA ASP A 115 -26.66 -6.00 -10.07
C ASP A 115 -28.19 -6.15 -10.31
N PRO A 116 -28.61 -7.21 -11.03
CA PRO A 116 -30.02 -7.40 -11.39
C PRO A 116 -30.91 -7.65 -10.17
N SER A 117 -30.37 -8.27 -9.12
CA SER A 117 -31.06 -8.53 -7.86
C SER A 117 -31.05 -7.34 -6.90
N ARG A 118 -30.40 -6.23 -7.27
CA ARG A 118 -30.33 -4.97 -6.51
C ARG A 118 -29.81 -5.17 -5.08
N LEU A 119 -28.75 -5.96 -4.93
CA LEU A 119 -28.11 -6.21 -3.64
C LEU A 119 -27.37 -4.97 -3.10
N PHE A 120 -26.87 -4.09 -3.96
CA PHE A 120 -26.25 -2.85 -3.51
C PHE A 120 -27.32 -1.95 -2.86
N ASN A 121 -27.09 -1.58 -1.60
CA ASN A 121 -27.98 -0.71 -0.83
C ASN A 121 -27.26 0.53 -0.25
N SER A 122 -25.94 0.64 -0.48
CA SER A 122 -25.10 1.68 0.11
C SER A 122 -24.10 2.21 -0.91
N SER A 123 -23.71 3.48 -0.78
CA SER A 123 -22.79 4.15 -1.72
C SER A 123 -23.26 4.13 -3.19
N LEU A 124 -24.58 4.22 -3.41
CA LEU A 124 -25.19 4.05 -4.74
C LEU A 124 -24.89 5.18 -5.73
N GLU A 125 -24.64 6.38 -5.22
CA GLU A 125 -24.33 7.58 -6.03
C GLU A 125 -22.86 7.65 -6.44
N GLY A 126 -22.02 6.72 -5.96
CA GLY A 126 -20.60 6.68 -6.28
C GLY A 126 -20.34 6.30 -7.73
N ASN A 127 -19.43 7.02 -8.40
CA ASN A 127 -19.05 6.72 -9.79
C ASN A 127 -18.12 5.49 -9.95
N THR A 128 -17.59 4.97 -8.84
CA THR A 128 -16.58 3.89 -8.85
C THR A 128 -17.03 2.71 -8.00
N ARG A 129 -17.42 2.96 -6.75
CA ARG A 129 -17.72 1.92 -5.75
C ARG A 129 -19.22 1.90 -5.46
N ARG A 130 -19.72 0.71 -5.14
CA ARG A 130 -21.01 0.49 -4.48
C ARG A 130 -20.80 -0.51 -3.35
N ALA A 131 -21.67 -0.49 -2.35
CA ALA A 131 -21.54 -1.32 -1.17
C ALA A 131 -22.86 -1.99 -0.79
N ILE A 132 -22.72 -3.09 -0.06
CA ILE A 132 -23.80 -3.81 0.61
C ILE A 132 -23.58 -3.62 2.11
N ASP A 133 -24.51 -2.97 2.79
CA ASP A 133 -24.59 -2.94 4.25
C ASP A 133 -25.56 -4.04 4.69
N ILE A 134 -25.04 -5.06 5.36
CA ILE A 134 -25.82 -6.18 5.93
C ILE A 134 -26.09 -5.86 7.39
N HIS A 135 -27.36 -5.77 7.75
CA HIS A 135 -27.82 -5.46 9.11
C HIS A 135 -28.17 -6.73 9.89
N GLU A 136 -28.37 -6.57 11.19
CA GLU A 136 -28.78 -7.66 12.07
C GLU A 136 -30.11 -8.27 11.61
N GLY A 137 -30.15 -9.59 11.45
CA GLY A 137 -31.34 -10.31 10.98
C GLY A 137 -31.56 -10.28 9.47
N GLU A 138 -30.74 -9.58 8.68
CA GLU A 138 -30.80 -9.63 7.23
C GLU A 138 -30.07 -10.86 6.69
N GLU A 139 -30.73 -11.59 5.80
CA GLU A 139 -30.12 -12.66 5.02
C GLU A 139 -29.80 -12.15 3.61
N VAL A 140 -28.56 -12.42 3.19
CA VAL A 140 -28.12 -12.15 1.82
C VAL A 140 -28.48 -13.38 0.98
N ASP A 141 -29.22 -13.18 -0.11
CA ASP A 141 -29.44 -14.22 -1.11
C ASP A 141 -28.08 -14.72 -1.62
N GLY A 142 -27.75 -15.96 -1.27
CA GLY A 142 -26.45 -16.55 -1.55
C GLY A 142 -26.16 -16.70 -3.04
N ASP A 143 -27.18 -17.02 -3.85
CA ASP A 143 -27.00 -17.20 -5.29
C ASP A 143 -26.85 -15.86 -6.01
N ALA A 144 -27.69 -14.88 -5.65
CA ALA A 144 -27.56 -13.52 -6.15
C ALA A 144 -26.20 -12.92 -5.75
N PHE A 145 -25.74 -13.16 -4.52
CA PHE A 145 -24.47 -12.65 -4.04
C PHE A 145 -23.28 -13.32 -4.74
N LYS A 146 -23.30 -14.64 -4.93
CA LYS A 146 -22.27 -15.33 -5.72
C LYS A 146 -22.23 -14.81 -7.16
N ALA A 147 -23.39 -14.59 -7.78
CA ALA A 147 -23.48 -14.00 -9.13
C ALA A 147 -22.88 -12.58 -9.16
N LEU A 148 -23.12 -11.77 -8.13
CA LEU A 148 -22.54 -10.43 -8.00
C LEU A 148 -21.00 -10.48 -7.86
N VAL A 149 -20.48 -11.41 -7.05
CA VAL A 149 -19.03 -11.64 -6.90
C VAL A 149 -18.42 -12.07 -8.23
N ALA A 150 -19.01 -13.04 -8.93
CA ALA A 150 -18.55 -13.47 -10.24
C ALA A 150 -18.57 -12.32 -11.26
N ALA A 151 -19.60 -11.47 -11.25
CA ALA A 151 -19.68 -10.29 -12.11
C ALA A 151 -18.59 -9.26 -11.76
N ALA A 152 -18.26 -9.07 -10.48
CA ALA A 152 -17.17 -8.20 -10.06
C ALA A 152 -15.80 -8.72 -10.52
N ILE A 153 -15.57 -10.03 -10.44
CA ILE A 153 -14.36 -10.70 -10.96
C ILE A 153 -14.28 -10.59 -12.49
N ALA A 154 -15.40 -10.80 -13.19
CA ALA A 154 -15.48 -10.61 -14.64
C ALA A 154 -15.12 -9.17 -15.01
N GLN A 155 -15.59 -8.17 -14.25
CA GLN A 155 -15.14 -6.80 -14.44
C GLN A 155 -13.63 -6.67 -14.16
N ASN A 156 -13.09 -7.38 -13.13
CA ASN A 156 -11.67 -7.64 -12.87
C ASN A 156 -10.91 -7.81 -14.20
N LEU A 157 -11.32 -8.88 -14.86
CA LEU A 157 -10.78 -9.36 -16.11
C LEU A 157 -11.03 -8.42 -17.28
N THR A 158 -12.19 -7.77 -17.41
CA THR A 158 -12.45 -6.82 -18.51
C THR A 158 -11.56 -5.59 -18.40
N SER A 159 -11.24 -5.13 -17.19
CA SER A 159 -10.29 -4.02 -17.02
C SER A 159 -8.86 -4.44 -17.25
N VAL A 160 -8.47 -5.65 -16.85
CA VAL A 160 -7.15 -6.20 -17.23
C VAL A 160 -7.07 -6.39 -18.75
N LYS A 161 -8.13 -6.90 -19.38
CA LYS A 161 -8.22 -7.03 -20.84
C LYS A 161 -8.25 -5.69 -21.54
N LYS A 162 -8.96 -4.67 -21.02
CA LYS A 162 -8.96 -3.30 -21.56
C LYS A 162 -7.62 -2.61 -21.33
N ALA A 163 -6.91 -2.90 -20.25
CA ALA A 163 -5.51 -2.49 -20.10
C ALA A 163 -4.60 -3.19 -21.12
N ARG A 164 -4.90 -4.44 -21.49
CA ARG A 164 -4.17 -5.20 -22.53
C ARG A 164 -4.59 -4.89 -23.97
N SER A 165 -5.83 -4.49 -24.23
CA SER A 165 -6.39 -4.19 -25.57
C SER A 165 -6.46 -2.69 -25.84
N GLY A 166 -6.38 -1.88 -24.78
CA GLY A 166 -5.98 -0.47 -24.81
C GLY A 166 -4.47 -0.31 -25.00
N ALA A 167 -3.69 -1.40 -25.04
CA ALA A 167 -2.51 -1.46 -25.88
C ALA A 167 -2.96 -1.51 -27.35
N HIS A 168 -3.52 -0.39 -27.80
CA HIS A 168 -3.48 0.03 -29.19
C HIS A 168 -2.02 -0.11 -29.65
N GLU A 169 -1.73 -0.38 -30.93
CA GLU A 169 -0.40 -0.09 -31.46
C GLU A 169 0.03 1.28 -30.96
N VAL A 170 1.02 1.28 -30.06
CA VAL A 170 1.41 2.47 -29.30
C VAL A 170 2.19 3.31 -30.28
N GLY A 171 1.54 4.32 -30.85
CA GLY A 171 2.28 5.49 -31.36
C GLY A 171 3.28 5.94 -30.29
N PRO A 172 4.49 6.40 -30.67
CA PRO A 172 5.65 6.42 -29.78
C PRO A 172 5.32 7.05 -28.42
N VAL A 173 5.58 6.31 -27.34
CA VAL A 173 5.38 6.80 -25.97
C VAL A 173 6.11 8.13 -25.83
N LYS A 174 5.36 9.17 -25.42
CA LYS A 174 5.91 10.51 -25.26
C LYS A 174 7.03 10.48 -24.23
N LEU A 175 8.22 10.94 -24.62
CA LEU A 175 9.33 11.14 -23.71
C LEU A 175 9.22 12.53 -23.07
N LEU A 176 9.43 12.62 -21.76
CA LEU A 176 9.59 13.89 -21.06
C LEU A 176 10.93 14.54 -21.40
N SER A 177 11.09 15.80 -21.00
CA SER A 177 12.41 16.44 -21.01
C SER A 177 13.39 15.57 -20.22
N GLY A 178 14.54 15.27 -20.82
CA GLY A 178 15.51 14.33 -20.23
C GLY A 178 15.34 12.87 -20.66
N GLY A 179 14.46 12.54 -21.61
CA GLY A 179 14.37 11.20 -22.19
C GLY A 179 13.67 10.15 -21.32
N ASN A 180 12.99 10.58 -20.24
CA ASN A 180 12.23 9.70 -19.36
C ASN A 180 10.86 9.37 -19.99
N PRO A 181 10.49 8.08 -20.19
CA PRO A 181 9.17 7.71 -20.68
C PRO A 181 8.03 8.26 -19.83
N GLN A 182 7.05 8.92 -20.45
CA GLN A 182 5.86 9.41 -19.75
C GLN A 182 4.85 8.28 -19.57
N ILE A 183 4.80 7.70 -18.38
CA ILE A 183 3.92 6.59 -18.01
C ILE A 183 3.03 7.01 -16.85
N ALA A 184 1.73 6.72 -16.97
CA ALA A 184 0.77 6.99 -15.91
C ALA A 184 1.14 6.24 -14.62
N LYS A 185 0.89 6.87 -13.48
CA LYS A 185 1.03 6.23 -12.17
C LYS A 185 0.16 4.96 -12.11
N GLY A 186 0.73 3.86 -11.64
CA GLY A 186 0.01 2.61 -11.46
C GLY A 186 0.77 1.64 -10.57
N ASP A 187 0.05 0.79 -9.85
CA ASP A 187 0.64 -0.29 -9.05
C ASP A 187 0.68 -1.59 -9.87
N GLY A 188 1.62 -2.49 -9.52
CA GLY A 188 1.81 -3.77 -10.17
C GLY A 188 2.84 -3.76 -11.29
N ASP A 189 2.96 -4.91 -11.96
CA ASP A 189 3.97 -5.17 -12.99
C ASP A 189 3.71 -4.45 -14.32
N ALA A 190 2.44 -4.42 -14.76
CA ALA A 190 2.05 -3.83 -16.04
C ALA A 190 2.58 -2.40 -16.29
N PRO A 191 2.45 -1.42 -15.37
CA PRO A 191 2.99 -0.09 -15.60
C PRO A 191 4.53 -0.04 -15.64
N VAL A 192 5.22 -0.93 -14.91
CA VAL A 192 6.68 -1.03 -14.97
C VAL A 192 7.14 -1.62 -16.30
N GLN A 193 6.47 -2.66 -16.81
CA GLN A 193 6.78 -3.20 -18.14
C GLN A 193 6.50 -2.19 -19.25
N ALA A 194 5.42 -1.42 -19.15
CA ALA A 194 5.13 -0.33 -20.09
C ALA A 194 6.23 0.75 -20.07
N TYR A 195 6.76 1.07 -18.90
CA TYR A 195 7.90 1.97 -18.76
C TYR A 195 9.16 1.41 -19.41
N ILE A 196 9.51 0.15 -19.12
CA ILE A 196 10.69 -0.52 -19.68
C ILE A 196 10.59 -0.57 -21.21
N ALA A 197 9.45 -1.00 -21.76
CA ALA A 197 9.19 -1.06 -23.19
C ALA A 197 9.34 0.31 -23.88
N ALA A 198 9.05 1.39 -23.16
CA ALA A 198 9.16 2.76 -23.66
C ALA A 198 10.54 3.40 -23.47
N MET A 199 11.47 2.77 -22.75
CA MET A 199 12.82 3.29 -22.57
C MET A 199 13.55 3.32 -23.93
N PRO A 200 14.20 4.43 -24.31
CA PRO A 200 14.77 4.58 -25.63
C PRO A 200 16.12 3.86 -25.79
N GLY A 201 16.30 3.18 -26.92
CA GLY A 201 17.57 2.57 -27.33
C GLY A 201 18.09 1.54 -26.33
N TRP A 202 19.40 1.54 -26.08
CA TRP A 202 20.09 0.63 -25.14
C TRP A 202 19.52 0.65 -23.71
N LYS A 203 18.83 1.73 -23.31
CA LYS A 203 18.26 1.87 -21.96
C LYS A 203 17.12 0.87 -21.73
N HIS A 204 16.41 0.47 -22.79
CA HIS A 204 15.43 -0.61 -22.75
C HIS A 204 16.03 -1.90 -22.19
N ASP A 205 17.22 -2.26 -22.65
CA ASP A 205 17.88 -3.51 -22.24
C ASP A 205 18.35 -3.44 -20.79
N ILE A 206 18.82 -2.28 -20.35
CA ILE A 206 19.12 -2.02 -18.93
C ILE A 206 17.85 -2.12 -18.08
N GLY A 207 16.73 -1.57 -18.54
CA GLY A 207 15.44 -1.69 -17.86
C GLY A 207 15.01 -3.16 -17.68
N ARG A 208 15.09 -3.96 -18.75
CA ARG A 208 14.80 -5.40 -18.72
C ARG A 208 15.74 -6.15 -17.78
N TRP A 209 17.03 -5.85 -17.84
CA TRP A 209 18.05 -6.49 -17.00
C TRP A 209 17.81 -6.21 -15.51
N ILE A 210 17.57 -4.95 -15.13
CA ILE A 210 17.26 -4.58 -13.75
C ILE A 210 15.99 -5.28 -13.27
N ASP A 211 14.91 -5.27 -14.07
CA ASP A 211 13.64 -5.87 -13.68
C ASP A 211 13.76 -7.39 -13.45
N ALA A 212 14.40 -8.10 -14.39
CA ALA A 212 14.63 -9.53 -14.27
C ALA A 212 15.50 -9.87 -13.05
N LEU A 213 16.56 -9.08 -12.81
CA LEU A 213 17.43 -9.26 -11.67
C LEU A 213 16.67 -9.05 -10.35
N VAL A 214 15.88 -7.98 -10.24
CA VAL A 214 15.11 -7.68 -9.02
C VAL A 214 14.06 -8.75 -8.74
N VAL A 215 13.33 -9.22 -9.76
CA VAL A 215 12.33 -10.28 -9.61
C VAL A 215 12.97 -11.59 -9.14
N ARG A 216 14.15 -11.93 -9.68
CA ARG A 216 14.89 -13.13 -9.29
C ARG A 216 15.45 -13.04 -7.86
N ALA A 217 16.03 -11.90 -7.50
CA ALA A 217 16.62 -11.68 -6.17
C ALA A 217 15.56 -11.57 -5.06
N VAL A 218 14.37 -11.06 -5.39
CA VAL A 218 13.30 -10.83 -4.42
C VAL A 218 11.97 -11.42 -4.94
N PRO A 219 11.74 -12.72 -4.74
CA PRO A 219 10.47 -13.34 -5.10
C PRO A 219 9.29 -12.63 -4.40
N GLY A 220 8.26 -12.27 -5.16
CA GLY A 220 7.11 -11.52 -4.64
C GLY A 220 7.33 -10.00 -4.48
N VAL A 221 8.37 -9.45 -5.11
CA VAL A 221 8.62 -8.00 -5.14
C VAL A 221 7.37 -7.22 -5.60
N CYS A 222 7.03 -6.18 -4.86
CA CYS A 222 6.00 -5.22 -5.24
C CYS A 222 6.57 -4.22 -6.24
N LYS A 223 5.84 -3.96 -7.32
CA LYS A 223 6.22 -3.02 -8.37
C LYS A 223 5.20 -1.88 -8.47
N ALA A 224 5.63 -0.70 -8.88
CA ALA A 224 4.75 0.41 -9.23
C ALA A 224 5.47 1.44 -10.09
N VAL A 225 4.73 2.22 -10.87
CA VAL A 225 5.21 3.51 -11.40
C VAL A 225 4.69 4.62 -10.49
N LYS A 226 5.61 5.38 -9.89
CA LYS A 226 5.30 6.54 -9.03
C LYS A 226 6.18 7.71 -9.40
N TRP A 227 5.59 8.91 -9.45
CA TRP A 227 6.25 10.13 -9.94
C TRP A 227 7.00 9.91 -11.26
N ASN A 228 6.38 9.16 -12.18
CA ASN A 228 6.94 8.81 -13.49
C ASN A 228 8.28 8.03 -13.41
N SER A 229 8.39 7.10 -12.49
CA SER A 229 9.56 6.22 -12.34
C SER A 229 9.13 4.85 -11.82
N PRO A 230 9.76 3.75 -12.26
CA PRO A 230 9.59 2.44 -11.64
C PRO A 230 10.12 2.41 -10.21
N PHE A 231 9.35 1.80 -9.32
CA PHE A 231 9.68 1.56 -7.92
C PHE A 231 9.51 0.07 -7.62
N TYR A 232 10.43 -0.45 -6.80
CA TYR A 232 10.45 -1.83 -6.32
C TYR A 232 10.48 -1.83 -4.80
N GLY A 233 9.69 -2.70 -4.19
CA GLY A 233 9.46 -2.72 -2.76
C GLY A 233 9.07 -4.09 -2.24
N VAL A 234 8.97 -4.20 -0.92
CA VAL A 234 8.44 -5.39 -0.26
C VAL A 234 7.13 -5.01 0.41
N ALA A 235 6.10 -5.85 0.26
CA ALA A 235 4.78 -5.60 0.82
C ALA A 235 4.89 -5.29 2.33
N GLY A 236 4.26 -4.20 2.78
CA GLY A 236 4.29 -3.76 4.18
C GLY A 236 5.62 -3.16 4.66
N ARG A 237 6.68 -3.15 3.84
CA ARG A 237 8.01 -2.63 4.21
C ARG A 237 8.43 -1.39 3.44
N GLY A 238 7.67 -0.99 2.43
CA GLY A 238 7.95 0.19 1.61
C GLY A 238 8.85 -0.11 0.40
N TRP A 239 9.30 0.95 -0.25
CA TRP A 239 10.10 0.90 -1.49
C TRP A 239 11.59 0.90 -1.16
N PHE A 240 12.36 0.00 -1.74
CA PHE A 240 13.81 -0.07 -1.48
C PHE A 240 14.63 0.44 -2.67
N LEU A 241 14.06 0.39 -3.89
CA LEU A 241 14.74 0.76 -5.14
C LEU A 241 13.81 1.56 -6.06
N SER A 242 14.35 2.55 -6.76
CA SER A 242 13.70 3.17 -7.93
C SER A 242 14.65 3.30 -9.12
N VAL A 243 14.08 3.30 -10.32
CA VAL A 243 14.80 3.49 -11.58
C VAL A 243 14.35 4.78 -12.24
N HIS A 244 15.29 5.55 -12.77
CA HIS A 244 14.99 6.76 -13.54
C HIS A 244 15.75 6.74 -14.86
N CYS A 245 15.04 6.99 -15.96
CA CYS A 245 15.65 7.08 -17.29
C CYS A 245 16.03 8.54 -17.55
N LEU A 246 17.32 8.83 -17.70
CA LEU A 246 17.83 10.14 -18.06
C LEU A 246 18.50 10.08 -19.45
N THR A 247 18.68 11.24 -20.09
CA THR A 247 19.18 11.33 -21.48
C THR A 247 20.45 10.50 -21.70
N LYS A 248 21.39 10.58 -20.75
CA LYS A 248 22.73 9.98 -20.86
C LYS A 248 22.89 8.64 -20.13
N TYR A 249 22.05 8.34 -19.16
CA TYR A 249 22.23 7.18 -18.28
C TYR A 249 20.91 6.71 -17.66
N VAL A 250 20.89 5.48 -17.17
CA VAL A 250 19.82 4.95 -16.31
C VAL A 250 20.30 5.04 -14.87
N LYS A 251 19.57 5.79 -14.03
CA LYS A 251 19.87 5.92 -12.60
C LYS A 251 19.13 4.86 -11.82
N VAL A 252 19.84 4.10 -10.99
CA VAL A 252 19.27 3.15 -10.03
C VAL A 252 19.49 3.69 -8.63
N THR A 253 18.43 4.06 -7.94
CA THR A 253 18.47 4.66 -6.60
C THR A 253 18.03 3.66 -5.56
N PHE A 254 18.84 3.48 -4.52
CA PHE A 254 18.51 2.73 -3.32
C PHE A 254 18.19 3.70 -2.18
N PHE A 255 16.98 3.61 -1.61
CA PHE A 255 16.52 4.60 -0.63
C PHE A 255 17.26 4.53 0.71
N ARG A 256 17.82 3.36 1.04
CA ARG A 256 18.73 3.14 2.19
C ARG A 256 20.16 2.86 1.72
N GLY A 257 20.57 3.52 0.65
CA GLY A 257 21.85 3.26 -0.03
C GLY A 257 23.10 3.40 0.86
N LEU A 258 23.09 4.28 1.87
CA LEU A 258 24.19 4.39 2.84
C LEU A 258 24.42 3.12 3.68
N SER A 259 23.40 2.28 3.82
CA SER A 259 23.47 1.04 4.60
C SER A 259 23.90 -0.17 3.76
N LEU A 260 24.15 0.03 2.46
CA LEU A 260 24.58 -1.04 1.56
C LEU A 260 26.11 -1.19 1.60
N GLN A 261 26.58 -2.41 1.38
CA GLN A 261 27.99 -2.75 1.23
C GLN A 261 28.27 -3.37 -0.16
N PRO A 262 29.24 -2.83 -0.92
CA PRO A 262 29.81 -1.48 -0.77
C PRO A 262 28.73 -0.40 -0.90
N VAL A 263 29.00 0.83 -0.46
CA VAL A 263 28.04 1.93 -0.61
C VAL A 263 28.00 2.35 -2.09
N PRO A 264 26.83 2.44 -2.76
CA PRO A 264 26.75 2.98 -4.12
C PRO A 264 27.33 4.40 -4.18
N SER A 265 28.12 4.68 -5.22
CA SER A 265 28.98 5.87 -5.28
C SER A 265 28.22 7.19 -5.38
N GLY A 266 27.02 7.20 -5.97
CA GLY A 266 26.22 8.40 -6.16
C GLY A 266 25.49 8.82 -4.89
N GLY A 267 25.59 10.09 -4.50
CA GLY A 267 24.92 10.65 -3.33
C GLY A 267 25.22 12.13 -3.13
N THR A 268 24.35 12.84 -2.43
CA THR A 268 24.59 14.22 -1.98
C THR A 268 24.17 14.37 -0.51
N PRO A 269 24.61 15.42 0.22
CA PRO A 269 24.07 15.69 1.55
C PRO A 269 22.53 15.85 1.56
N LYS A 270 21.95 16.36 0.47
CA LYS A 270 20.50 16.56 0.34
C LYS A 270 19.72 15.26 0.18
N SER A 271 20.34 14.21 -0.37
CA SER A 271 19.68 12.91 -0.57
C SER A 271 19.61 12.05 0.69
N LYS A 272 20.13 12.54 1.83
CA LYS A 272 20.15 11.81 3.11
C LYS A 272 20.74 10.41 2.91
N ASP A 273 19.97 9.36 3.21
CA ASP A 273 20.38 7.96 3.13
C ASP A 273 20.39 7.40 1.71
N ALA A 274 19.71 8.05 0.76
CA ALA A 274 19.61 7.54 -0.59
C ALA A 274 20.96 7.63 -1.30
N ARG A 275 21.35 6.53 -1.95
CA ARG A 275 22.51 6.45 -2.85
C ARG A 275 22.09 5.84 -4.18
N TRP A 276 22.82 6.12 -5.24
CA TRP A 276 22.51 5.61 -6.56
C TRP A 276 23.76 5.21 -7.33
N ILE A 277 23.55 4.45 -8.39
CA ILE A 277 24.50 4.33 -9.49
C ILE A 277 23.87 4.92 -10.76
N ASP A 278 24.73 5.41 -11.64
CA ASP A 278 24.36 5.88 -12.98
C ASP A 278 24.99 4.91 -13.98
N ILE A 279 24.16 4.17 -14.72
CA ILE A 279 24.58 3.20 -15.72
C ILE A 279 24.60 3.89 -17.08
N TYR A 280 25.76 3.98 -17.71
CA TYR A 280 25.97 4.56 -19.02
C TYR A 280 26.00 3.49 -20.12
N GLU A 281 25.91 3.94 -21.38
CA GLU A 281 25.99 3.06 -22.54
C GLU A 281 27.36 2.40 -22.62
N GLY A 282 27.41 1.07 -22.72
CA GLY A 282 28.65 0.31 -22.81
C GLY A 282 29.34 0.04 -21.46
N ASP A 283 28.77 0.48 -20.33
CA ASP A 283 29.28 0.09 -19.02
C ASP A 283 29.21 -1.43 -18.83
N ALA A 284 30.26 -1.99 -18.23
CA ALA A 284 30.23 -3.38 -17.78
C ALA A 284 29.24 -3.51 -16.61
N LEU A 285 28.27 -4.39 -16.75
CA LEU A 285 27.27 -4.65 -15.72
C LEU A 285 27.78 -5.72 -14.74
N ASP A 286 28.08 -5.33 -13.51
CA ASP A 286 28.36 -6.27 -12.43
C ASP A 286 27.03 -6.80 -11.84
N GLU A 287 26.57 -7.91 -12.40
CA GLU A 287 25.34 -8.59 -11.97
C GLU A 287 25.43 -9.12 -10.53
N ALA A 288 26.60 -9.58 -10.09
CA ALA A 288 26.77 -10.07 -8.73
C ALA A 288 26.64 -8.94 -7.72
N GLN A 289 27.29 -7.80 -8.00
CA GLN A 289 27.19 -6.61 -7.15
C GLN A 289 25.78 -6.02 -7.15
N MET A 290 25.11 -5.94 -8.29
CA MET A 290 23.73 -5.44 -8.36
C MET A 290 22.77 -6.36 -7.58
N THR A 291 22.91 -7.68 -7.73
CA THR A 291 22.14 -8.67 -6.95
C THR A 291 22.35 -8.47 -5.45
N ALA A 292 23.61 -8.36 -5.01
CA ALA A 292 23.93 -8.15 -3.60
C ALA A 292 23.32 -6.85 -3.04
N TRP A 293 23.31 -5.75 -3.81
CA TRP A 293 22.67 -4.51 -3.38
C TRP A 293 21.14 -4.64 -3.30
N VAL A 294 20.51 -5.31 -4.26
CA VAL A 294 19.07 -5.54 -4.27
C VAL A 294 18.63 -6.37 -3.06
N GLU A 295 19.34 -7.46 -2.77
CA GLU A 295 19.06 -8.31 -1.61
C GLU A 295 19.22 -7.55 -0.29
N GLN A 296 20.33 -6.82 -0.13
CA GLN A 296 20.56 -5.97 1.04
C GLN A 296 19.47 -4.91 1.19
N ALA A 297 19.11 -4.21 0.11
CA ALA A 297 18.11 -3.16 0.14
C ALA A 297 16.71 -3.71 0.48
N ALA A 298 16.34 -4.87 -0.06
CA ALA A 298 15.09 -5.55 0.26
C ALA A 298 15.05 -6.07 1.71
N ALA A 299 16.21 -6.34 2.31
CA ALA A 299 16.36 -6.72 3.72
C ALA A 299 16.24 -5.52 4.70
N LEU A 300 16.25 -4.28 4.23
CA LEU A 300 16.11 -3.08 5.05
C LEU A 300 14.66 -2.54 5.09
N PRO A 301 14.30 -1.67 6.06
CA PRO A 301 13.06 -0.91 5.99
C PRO A 301 13.08 0.04 4.79
N GLY A 302 12.14 -0.16 3.87
CA GLY A 302 11.97 0.67 2.69
C GLY A 302 11.43 2.06 3.01
N TRP A 303 11.54 2.94 2.04
CA TRP A 303 10.97 4.26 2.09
C TRP A 303 9.46 4.22 1.86
N ALA A 304 8.72 4.96 2.69
CA ALA A 304 7.30 5.21 2.52
C ALA A 304 7.11 6.74 2.37
N PRO A 305 6.39 7.19 1.33
CA PRO A 305 6.01 8.60 1.19
C PRO A 305 5.01 9.05 2.23
#